data_AF-A0A383B2D4-F1
#
_entry.id   AF-A0A383B2D4-F1
#
_cell.length_a   1.000
_cell.length_b   1.000
_cell.length_c   1.000
_cell.angle_alpha   90.00
_cell.angle_beta   90.00
_cell.angle_gamma   90.00
#
_symmetry.space_group_name_H-M   'P 1'
#
loop_
_entity.id
_entity.type
_entity.pdbx_description
1 polymer ?
#
loop_
_entity_poly.entity_id
_entity_poly.type
_entity_poly.pdbx_seq_one_letter_code
_entity_poly.pdbx_strand_id
1 'polypeptide(L)'
;MKKYLKVVGWIFLGIFLQFKFSALYGIVFLENLNFHDRSYFVEMKLVPASQSVHLLTMKTTVHHSLGPDYFANVYIPEDYKVVNKDPYAGAETIQGYLAYKMNMKRKYRDVISSEDFIITPSVPDKTIEPAPILVHFENMDQRLHIDKTFELSSSNNKIVLKGPKRAEATYPQQLGM
;
A
#
# COMPACT_ATOMS: atom_id res chain seq x y z
N MET A 1 16.89 24.74 -45.89
CA MET A 1 15.43 24.86 -45.58
C MET A 1 14.69 23.53 -45.41
N LYS A 2 14.72 22.58 -46.37
CA LYS A 2 13.92 21.33 -46.29
C LYS A 2 14.20 20.44 -45.05
N LYS A 3 15.44 20.37 -44.57
CA LYS A 3 15.79 19.62 -43.34
C LYS A 3 15.24 20.26 -42.06
N TYR A 4 15.27 21.59 -41.96
CA TYR A 4 14.76 22.33 -40.80
C TYR A 4 13.24 22.21 -40.66
N LEU A 5 12.49 22.28 -41.77
CA LEU A 5 11.03 22.05 -41.79
C LEU A 5 10.64 20.66 -41.29
N LYS A 6 11.42 19.62 -41.63
CA LYS A 6 11.20 18.26 -41.08
C LYS A 6 11.38 18.22 -39.57
N VAL A 7 12.46 18.80 -39.04
CA VAL A 7 12.74 18.81 -37.59
C VAL A 7 11.65 19.58 -36.84
N VAL A 8 11.26 20.75 -37.34
CA VAL A 8 10.16 21.55 -36.75
C VAL A 8 8.84 20.78 -36.78
N GLY A 9 8.53 20.07 -37.88
CA GLY A 9 7.36 19.21 -37.98
C GLY A 9 7.32 18.09 -36.92
N TRP A 10 8.46 17.44 -36.63
CA TRP A 10 8.56 16.44 -35.58
C TRP A 10 8.37 17.02 -34.17
N ILE A 11 8.87 18.24 -33.92
CA ILE A 11 8.68 18.94 -32.64
C ILE A 11 7.19 19.26 -32.43
N PHE A 12 6.51 19.83 -33.43
CA PHE A 12 5.08 20.11 -33.35
C PHE A 12 4.23 18.85 -33.20
N LEU A 13 4.60 17.76 -33.87
CA LEU A 13 3.92 16.47 -33.70
C LEU A 13 4.09 15.92 -32.27
N GLY A 14 5.29 16.01 -31.69
CA GLY A 14 5.54 15.60 -30.30
C GLY A 14 4.72 16.41 -29.30
N ILE A 15 4.68 17.73 -29.46
CA ILE A 15 3.88 18.63 -28.62
C ILE A 15 2.38 18.32 -28.77
N PHE A 16 1.89 18.13 -30.00
CA PHE A 16 0.49 17.80 -30.27
C PHE A 16 0.08 16.48 -29.63
N LEU A 17 0.91 15.45 -29.76
CA LEU A 17 0.69 14.15 -29.11
C LEU A 17 0.67 14.32 -27.59
N GLN A 18 1.63 15.05 -27.01
CA GLN A 18 1.69 15.32 -25.57
C GLN A 18 0.41 16.01 -25.05
N PHE A 19 -0.12 17.01 -25.77
CA PHE A 19 -1.39 17.66 -25.41
C PHE A 19 -2.58 16.72 -25.47
N LYS A 20 -2.65 15.83 -26.48
CA LYS A 20 -3.73 14.84 -26.59
C LYS A 20 -3.70 13.82 -25.45
N PHE A 21 -2.52 13.34 -25.08
CA PHE A 21 -2.36 12.45 -23.92
C PHE A 21 -2.69 13.15 -22.61
N SER A 22 -2.35 14.44 -22.46
CA SER A 22 -2.73 15.23 -21.28
C SER A 22 -4.24 15.44 -21.19
N ALA A 23 -4.93 15.71 -22.29
CA ALA A 23 -6.39 15.86 -22.32
C ALA A 23 -7.11 14.54 -22.01
N LEU A 24 -6.63 13.42 -22.58
CA LEU A 24 -7.14 12.09 -22.27
C LEU A 24 -6.94 11.74 -20.78
N TYR A 25 -5.79 12.10 -20.21
CA TYR A 25 -5.54 11.97 -18.78
C TYR A 25 -6.54 12.77 -17.94
N GLY A 26 -6.84 14.01 -18.34
CA GLY A 26 -7.85 14.85 -17.69
C GLY A 26 -9.27 14.28 -17.76
N ILE A 27 -9.64 13.64 -18.88
CA ILE A 27 -10.95 12.98 -19.02
C ILE A 27 -11.05 11.76 -18.11
N VAL A 28 -10.04 10.88 -18.09
CA VAL A 28 -10.00 9.71 -17.20
C VAL A 28 -9.99 10.13 -15.73
N PHE A 29 -9.33 11.26 -15.41
CA PHE A 29 -9.33 11.85 -14.07
C PHE A 29 -10.73 12.31 -13.64
N LEU A 30 -11.43 13.07 -14.48
CA LEU A 30 -12.79 13.51 -14.22
C LEU A 30 -13.79 12.34 -14.16
N GLU A 31 -13.60 11.31 -14.98
CA GLU A 31 -14.42 10.10 -14.92
C GLU A 31 -14.24 9.38 -13.58
N ASN A 32 -12.99 9.17 -13.14
CA ASN A 32 -12.73 8.50 -11.86
C ASN A 32 -13.29 9.29 -10.66
N LEU A 33 -13.14 10.61 -10.64
CA LEU A 33 -13.69 11.46 -9.57
C LEU A 33 -15.23 11.41 -9.49
N ASN A 34 -15.90 11.39 -10.63
CA ASN A 34 -17.37 11.52 -10.68
C ASN A 34 -18.11 10.18 -10.61
N PHE A 35 -17.48 9.08 -11.02
CA PHE A 35 -18.19 7.79 -11.20
C PHE A 35 -17.70 6.67 -10.28
N HIS A 36 -16.60 6.87 -9.54
CA HIS A 36 -16.02 5.80 -8.73
C HIS A 36 -15.66 6.25 -7.32
N ASP A 37 -16.12 5.47 -6.35
CA ASP A 37 -15.60 5.54 -4.98
C ASP A 37 -14.19 4.95 -4.92
N ARG A 38 -13.38 5.45 -3.98
CA ARG A 38 -12.05 4.90 -3.70
C ARG A 38 -12.19 3.77 -2.71
N SER A 39 -11.79 2.57 -3.12
CA SER A 39 -11.79 1.38 -2.25
C SER A 39 -10.36 0.98 -1.88
N TYR A 40 -10.14 0.74 -0.59
CA TYR A 40 -8.90 0.24 -0.01
C TYR A 40 -9.11 -1.21 0.39
N PHE A 41 -8.20 -2.07 -0.05
CA PHE A 41 -8.20 -3.49 0.27
C PHE A 41 -6.92 -3.88 0.97
N VAL A 42 -7.06 -4.64 2.04
CA VAL A 42 -5.97 -5.31 2.73
C VAL A 42 -6.27 -6.80 2.77
N GLU A 43 -5.37 -7.59 2.22
CA GLU A 43 -5.38 -9.05 2.27
C GLU A 43 -4.13 -9.50 3.02
N MET A 44 -4.31 -10.28 4.08
CA MET A 44 -3.19 -10.87 4.82
C MET A 44 -3.36 -12.38 4.90
N LYS A 45 -2.25 -13.08 4.73
CA LYS A 45 -2.19 -14.53 4.87
C LYS A 45 -0.97 -14.90 5.68
N LEU A 46 -1.17 -15.69 6.72
CA LEU A 46 -0.09 -16.24 7.54
C LEU A 46 0.12 -17.71 7.18
N VAL A 47 1.34 -18.08 6.83
CA VAL A 47 1.74 -19.46 6.54
C VAL A 47 2.87 -19.86 7.48
N PRO A 48 2.74 -20.94 8.26
CA PRO A 48 3.84 -21.40 9.11
C PRO A 48 4.97 -21.96 8.26
N ALA A 49 6.19 -21.46 8.47
CA ALA A 49 7.41 -22.03 7.90
C ALA A 49 8.09 -23.00 8.89
N SER A 50 8.00 -22.70 10.19
CA SER A 50 8.41 -23.55 11.31
C SER A 50 7.55 -23.28 12.54
N GLN A 51 7.90 -23.83 13.72
CA GLN A 51 7.14 -23.56 14.96
C GLN A 51 7.17 -22.09 15.37
N SER A 52 8.28 -21.39 15.17
CA SER A 52 8.47 -19.98 15.57
C SER A 52 8.54 -19.00 14.40
N VAL A 53 8.74 -19.49 13.17
CA VAL A 53 8.89 -18.67 11.97
C VAL A 53 7.63 -18.78 11.10
N HIS A 54 7.02 -17.63 10.81
CA HIS A 54 5.85 -17.56 9.96
C HIS A 54 6.07 -16.56 8.82
N LEU A 55 5.54 -16.90 7.64
CA LEU A 55 5.49 -16.03 6.48
C LEU A 55 4.15 -15.29 6.49
N LEU A 56 4.19 -13.99 6.73
CA LEU A 56 3.05 -13.09 6.61
C LEU A 56 3.08 -12.45 5.21
N THR A 57 2.31 -13.01 4.29
CA THR A 57 2.09 -12.39 2.99
C THR A 57 1.00 -11.34 3.12
N MET A 58 1.31 -10.12 2.72
CA MET A 58 0.36 -9.03 2.74
C MET A 58 0.27 -8.35 1.39
N LYS A 59 -0.97 -8.07 1.00
CA LYS A 59 -1.30 -7.40 -0.26
C LYS A 59 -2.24 -6.24 0.02
N THR A 60 -1.85 -5.09 -0.49
CA THR A 60 -2.60 -3.84 -0.36
C THR A 60 -3.02 -3.36 -1.73
N THR A 61 -4.28 -3.00 -1.91
CA THR A 61 -4.80 -2.47 -3.17
C THR A 61 -5.61 -1.21 -2.90
N VAL A 62 -5.38 -0.16 -3.69
CA VAL A 62 -6.24 1.02 -3.76
C VAL A 62 -6.85 1.06 -5.15
N HIS A 63 -8.16 0.86 -5.25
CA HIS A 63 -8.87 0.99 -6.52
C HIS A 63 -9.17 2.43 -6.84
N HIS A 64 -9.24 2.71 -8.14
CA HIS A 64 -9.61 4.02 -8.69
C HIS A 64 -8.71 5.16 -8.17
N SER A 65 -7.43 4.86 -7.94
CA SER A 65 -6.47 5.81 -7.40
C SER A 65 -5.93 6.76 -8.48
N LEU A 66 -5.76 8.03 -8.11
CA LEU A 66 -5.53 9.15 -9.04
C LEU A 66 -4.09 9.70 -9.05
N GLY A 67 -3.28 9.41 -8.02
CA GLY A 67 -1.94 9.98 -7.87
C GLY A 67 -0.80 9.03 -8.20
N PRO A 68 0.35 9.53 -8.69
CA PRO A 68 1.62 8.86 -8.49
C PRO A 68 1.96 8.83 -6.97
N ASP A 69 2.91 8.00 -6.55
CA ASP A 69 3.52 8.05 -5.21
C ASP A 69 2.70 7.51 -4.01
N TYR A 70 1.87 6.49 -4.26
CA TYR A 70 1.23 5.73 -3.17
C TYR A 70 2.23 4.78 -2.50
N PHE A 71 2.19 4.75 -1.18
CA PHE A 71 2.83 3.73 -0.38
C PHE A 71 1.93 3.31 0.79
N ALA A 72 2.13 2.07 1.25
CA ALA A 72 1.46 1.59 2.44
C ALA A 72 2.50 1.43 3.56
N ASN A 73 2.21 2.02 4.71
CA ASN A 73 3.00 1.87 5.90
C ASN A 73 2.39 0.83 6.81
N VAL A 74 3.20 -0.18 7.12
CA VAL A 74 2.76 -1.37 7.83
C VAL A 74 3.41 -1.32 9.20
N TYR A 75 2.59 -1.18 10.22
CA TYR A 75 3.04 -1.15 11.59
C TYR A 75 2.76 -2.51 12.22
N ILE A 76 3.83 -3.23 12.53
CA ILE A 76 3.79 -4.52 13.20
C ILE A 76 4.18 -4.30 14.66
N PRO A 77 3.48 -4.90 15.64
CA PRO A 77 3.84 -4.76 17.06
C PRO A 77 5.30 -5.16 17.33
N GLU A 78 5.99 -4.45 18.21
CA GLU A 78 7.40 -4.68 18.54
C GLU A 78 7.67 -6.04 19.21
N ASP A 79 6.62 -6.68 19.73
CA ASP A 79 6.64 -8.07 20.20
C ASP A 79 6.94 -9.08 19.07
N TYR A 80 6.95 -8.64 17.81
CA TYR A 80 7.37 -9.43 16.65
C TYR A 80 8.58 -8.82 15.93
N LYS A 81 9.53 -9.68 15.59
CA LYS A 81 10.69 -9.34 14.77
C LYS A 81 10.46 -9.76 13.32
N VAL A 82 10.57 -8.80 12.41
CA VAL A 82 10.67 -9.04 10.97
C VAL A 82 12.13 -9.31 10.61
N VAL A 83 12.39 -10.43 9.92
CA VAL A 83 13.76 -10.90 9.65
C VAL A 83 14.28 -10.42 8.30
N ASN A 84 13.40 -10.30 7.32
CA ASN A 84 13.78 -10.06 5.92
C ASN A 84 13.74 -8.58 5.50
N LYS A 85 13.40 -7.67 6.41
CA LYS A 85 13.26 -6.25 6.12
C LYS A 85 13.54 -5.42 7.37
N ASP A 86 14.33 -4.37 7.20
CA ASP A 86 14.62 -3.45 8.29
C ASP A 86 13.45 -2.49 8.54
N PRO A 87 13.13 -2.20 9.81
CA PRO A 87 12.16 -1.17 10.14
C PRO A 87 12.74 0.21 9.80
N TYR A 88 11.86 1.17 9.57
CA TYR A 88 12.26 2.56 9.37
C TYR A 88 11.41 3.49 10.25
N ALA A 89 11.71 4.79 10.25
CA ALA A 89 11.04 5.77 11.11
C ALA A 89 9.51 5.88 10.91
N GLY A 90 8.99 5.40 9.78
CA GLY A 90 7.58 5.58 9.40
C GLY A 90 7.29 6.99 8.90
N ALA A 91 6.06 7.23 8.47
CA ALA A 91 5.52 8.59 8.36
C ALA A 91 5.14 9.14 9.74
N GLU A 92 4.84 8.26 10.69
CA GLU A 92 4.56 8.57 12.09
C GLU A 92 5.20 7.50 12.97
N THR A 93 5.79 7.89 14.09
CA THR A 93 6.30 6.93 15.08
C THR A 93 5.16 6.55 16.03
N ILE A 94 4.73 5.29 15.97
CA ILE A 94 3.67 4.76 16.82
C ILE A 94 4.30 3.93 17.94
N GLN A 95 4.03 4.29 19.20
CA GLN A 95 4.58 3.59 20.36
C GLN A 95 4.14 2.12 20.38
N GLY A 96 5.10 1.21 20.56
CA GLY A 96 4.86 -0.24 20.56
C GLY A 96 4.86 -0.89 19.17
N TYR A 97 5.19 -0.14 18.12
CA TYR A 97 5.16 -0.64 16.74
C TYR A 97 6.44 -0.29 15.96
N LEU A 98 6.77 -1.17 15.02
CA LEU A 98 7.81 -0.95 14.02
C LEU A 98 7.18 -0.79 12.64
N ALA A 99 7.61 0.24 11.91
CA ALA A 99 7.06 0.58 10.59
C ALA A 99 7.87 -0.06 9.46
N TYR A 100 7.16 -0.58 8.45
CA TYR A 100 7.72 -1.14 7.23
C TYR A 100 7.02 -0.53 6.02
N LYS A 101 7.80 0.06 5.11
CA LYS A 101 7.26 0.73 3.92
C LYS A 101 7.04 -0.25 2.77
N MET A 102 5.81 -0.40 2.31
CA MET A 102 5.49 -1.06 1.05
C MET A 102 5.35 -0.03 -0.06
N ASN A 103 6.22 -0.12 -1.08
CA ASN A 103 6.07 0.72 -2.26
C ASN A 103 4.96 0.16 -3.15
N MET A 104 3.93 0.96 -3.40
CA MET A 104 2.83 0.54 -4.25
C MET A 104 3.08 0.97 -5.70
N LYS A 105 2.71 0.09 -6.64
CA LYS A 105 2.86 0.33 -8.08
C LYS A 105 1.49 0.49 -8.72
N ARG A 106 1.36 1.52 -9.56
CA ARG A 106 0.15 1.74 -10.35
C ARG A 106 0.01 0.66 -11.42
N LYS A 107 -1.17 0.07 -11.51
CA LYS A 107 -1.61 -0.85 -12.55
C LYS A 107 -2.96 -0.37 -13.07
N TYR A 108 -2.93 0.37 -14.18
CA TYR A 108 -4.12 1.00 -14.78
C TYR A 108 -4.81 1.99 -13.81
N ARG A 109 -6.04 1.68 -13.35
CA ARG A 109 -6.83 2.49 -12.39
C ARG A 109 -6.50 2.17 -10.93
N ASP A 110 -5.76 1.10 -10.68
CA ASP A 110 -5.49 0.61 -9.32
C ASP A 110 -4.03 0.84 -8.95
N VAL A 111 -3.76 0.90 -7.65
CA VAL A 111 -2.41 0.90 -7.11
C VAL A 111 -2.28 -0.30 -6.19
N ILE A 112 -1.30 -1.16 -6.46
CA ILE A 112 -1.15 -2.45 -5.79
C ILE A 112 0.25 -2.60 -5.18
N SER A 113 0.33 -3.26 -4.04
CA SER A 113 1.57 -3.81 -3.53
C SER A 113 1.33 -5.19 -2.93
N SER A 114 2.37 -6.01 -2.97
CA SER A 114 2.41 -7.32 -2.34
C SER A 114 3.80 -7.49 -1.77
N GLU A 115 3.87 -7.85 -0.49
CA GLU A 115 5.14 -8.06 0.20
C GLU A 115 5.01 -9.20 1.21
N ASP A 116 6.09 -9.95 1.35
CA ASP A 116 6.19 -11.07 2.27
C ASP A 116 7.05 -10.66 3.46
N PHE A 117 6.52 -10.81 4.67
CA PHE A 117 7.24 -10.54 5.92
C PHE A 117 7.53 -11.86 6.64
N ILE A 118 8.79 -12.13 6.92
CA ILE A 118 9.19 -13.26 7.77
C ILE A 118 9.13 -12.78 9.20
N ILE A 119 8.13 -13.22 9.94
CA ILE A 119 7.88 -12.80 11.32
C ILE A 119 8.22 -13.91 12.32
N THR A 120 8.80 -13.49 13.43
CA THR A 120 9.14 -14.32 14.59
C THR A 120 8.76 -13.59 15.88
N PRO A 121 8.39 -14.28 16.97
CA PRO A 121 8.24 -13.63 18.27
C PRO A 121 9.56 -13.01 18.71
N SER A 122 9.55 -11.75 19.16
CA SER A 122 10.74 -11.05 19.64
C SER A 122 11.30 -11.70 20.92
N VAL A 123 10.42 -12.25 21.76
CA VAL A 123 10.78 -13.00 22.97
C VAL A 123 10.22 -14.42 22.84
N PRO A 124 11.08 -15.46 22.82
CA PRO A 124 10.64 -16.85 22.79
C PRO A 124 9.78 -17.20 24.01
N ASP A 125 8.80 -18.08 23.82
CA ASP A 125 7.92 -18.65 24.86
C ASP A 125 7.08 -17.64 25.66
N LYS A 126 7.09 -16.37 25.26
CA LYS A 126 6.19 -15.34 25.79
C LYS A 126 4.84 -15.41 25.08
N THR A 127 3.76 -15.46 25.84
CA THR A 127 2.42 -15.23 25.29
C THR A 127 2.29 -13.75 24.92
N ILE A 128 1.97 -13.48 23.66
CA ILE A 128 1.74 -12.14 23.12
C ILE A 128 0.23 -12.00 22.92
N GLU A 129 -0.37 -11.06 23.65
CA GLU A 129 -1.80 -10.75 23.55
C GLU A 129 -2.15 -10.25 22.14
N PRO A 130 -3.41 -10.43 21.70
CA PRO A 130 -3.85 -9.94 20.40
C PRO A 130 -3.64 -8.43 20.22
N ALA A 131 -2.87 -8.06 19.20
CA ALA A 131 -2.61 -6.68 18.83
C ALA A 131 -2.82 -6.48 17.32
N PRO A 132 -3.42 -5.36 16.89
CA PRO A 132 -3.71 -5.12 15.48
C PRO A 132 -2.43 -4.86 14.68
N ILE A 133 -2.38 -5.29 13.43
CA ILE A 133 -1.46 -4.75 12.43
C ILE A 133 -2.10 -3.48 11.88
N LEU A 134 -1.38 -2.36 11.91
CA LEU A 134 -1.89 -1.11 11.34
C LEU A 134 -1.36 -0.96 9.92
N VAL A 135 -2.26 -0.76 8.96
CA VAL A 135 -1.87 -0.46 7.57
C VAL A 135 -2.35 0.94 7.22
N HIS A 136 -1.40 1.86 7.11
CA HIS A 136 -1.65 3.23 6.73
C HIS A 136 -1.45 3.37 5.22
N PHE A 137 -2.50 3.73 4.50
CA PHE A 137 -2.42 4.11 3.10
C PHE A 137 -2.08 5.59 3.01
N GLU A 138 -0.97 5.91 2.36
CA GLU A 138 -0.43 7.26 2.30
C GLU A 138 -0.08 7.62 0.86
N ASN A 139 -0.21 8.91 0.55
CA ASN A 139 0.20 9.51 -0.71
C ASN A 139 0.89 10.84 -0.38
N MET A 140 2.18 10.94 -0.70
CA MET A 140 3.02 12.07 -0.29
C MET A 140 2.88 12.33 1.22
N ASP A 141 2.40 13.51 1.61
CA ASP A 141 2.20 13.92 3.01
C ASP A 141 0.77 13.68 3.53
N GLN A 142 -0.10 13.07 2.72
CA GLN A 142 -1.50 12.84 3.08
C GLN A 142 -1.75 11.39 3.51
N ARG A 143 -2.33 11.23 4.69
CA ARG A 143 -2.92 9.96 5.13
C ARG A 143 -4.32 9.79 4.54
N LEU A 144 -4.53 8.66 3.88
CA LEU A 144 -5.74 8.40 3.11
C LEU A 144 -6.69 7.43 3.80
N HIS A 145 -6.14 6.39 4.44
CA HIS A 145 -6.91 5.39 5.18
C HIS A 145 -6.02 4.67 6.19
N ILE A 146 -6.62 4.19 7.28
CA ILE A 146 -5.97 3.34 8.28
C ILE A 146 -6.80 2.06 8.43
N ASP A 147 -6.21 0.93 8.10
CA ASP A 147 -6.75 -0.39 8.42
C ASP A 147 -6.19 -0.88 9.75
N LYS A 148 -7.04 -1.48 10.57
CA LYS A 148 -6.70 -2.12 11.86
C LYS A 148 -7.41 -3.47 12.01
N THR A 149 -7.85 -4.06 10.91
CA THR A 149 -8.81 -5.18 10.94
C THR A 149 -8.14 -6.50 11.28
N PHE A 150 -6.85 -6.64 10.99
CA PHE A 150 -6.08 -7.84 11.24
C PHE A 150 -5.35 -7.77 12.58
N GLU A 151 -5.42 -8.83 13.37
CA GLU A 151 -4.76 -8.94 14.68
C GLU A 151 -3.75 -10.09 14.67
N LEU A 152 -2.56 -9.85 15.22
CA LEU A 152 -1.57 -10.87 15.54
C LEU A 152 -1.63 -11.21 17.01
N SER A 153 -1.51 -12.50 17.31
CA SER A 153 -1.32 -13.02 18.66
C SER A 153 -0.31 -14.15 18.62
N SER A 154 0.31 -14.48 19.75
CA SER A 154 1.20 -15.63 19.84
C SER A 154 1.11 -16.36 21.17
N SER A 155 1.17 -17.69 21.11
CA SER A 155 1.28 -18.55 22.28
C SER A 155 2.16 -19.75 21.91
N ASN A 156 3.08 -20.13 22.81
CA ASN A 156 4.04 -21.22 22.59
C ASN A 156 4.79 -21.09 21.25
N ASN A 157 5.28 -19.89 20.93
CA ASN A 157 5.94 -19.49 19.68
C ASN A 157 5.11 -19.59 18.39
N LYS A 158 3.89 -20.11 18.45
CA LYS A 158 2.99 -20.16 17.31
C LYS A 158 2.32 -18.81 17.14
N ILE A 159 2.41 -18.24 15.94
CA ILE A 159 1.78 -16.95 15.62
C ILE A 159 0.42 -17.25 14.99
N VAL A 160 -0.61 -16.51 15.40
CA VAL A 160 -1.96 -16.61 14.86
C VAL A 160 -2.38 -15.24 14.34
N LEU A 161 -2.83 -15.22 13.10
CA LEU A 161 -3.45 -14.06 12.44
C LEU A 161 -4.97 -14.22 12.50
N LYS A 162 -5.65 -13.23 13.06
CA LYS A 162 -7.11 -13.15 13.12
C LYS A 162 -7.58 -11.99 12.23
N GLY A 163 -8.60 -12.24 11.42
CA GLY A 163 -9.15 -11.25 10.49
C GLY A 163 -9.95 -11.92 9.36
N PRO A 164 -10.65 -11.12 8.54
CA PRO A 164 -11.32 -11.62 7.33
C PRO A 164 -10.28 -12.03 6.27
N LYS A 165 -10.70 -12.73 5.21
CA LYS A 165 -9.81 -13.01 4.06
C LYS A 165 -9.33 -11.72 3.38
N ARG A 166 -10.16 -10.68 3.42
CA ARG A 166 -9.93 -9.37 2.83
C ARG A 166 -10.69 -8.33 3.65
N ALA A 167 -10.02 -7.28 4.09
CA ALA A 167 -10.65 -6.08 4.63
C ALA A 167 -10.88 -5.08 3.50
N GLU A 168 -12.01 -4.38 3.53
CA GLU A 168 -12.43 -3.42 2.52
C GLU A 168 -12.95 -2.15 3.19
N ALA A 169 -12.47 -1.00 2.72
CA ALA A 169 -13.00 0.30 3.10
C ALA A 169 -13.22 1.14 1.84
N THR A 170 -14.41 1.71 1.70
CA THR A 170 -14.80 2.49 0.51
C THR A 170 -15.16 3.90 0.94
N TYR A 171 -14.60 4.89 0.24
CA TYR A 171 -14.81 6.30 0.51
C TYR A 171 -15.17 7.04 -0.77
N PRO A 172 -16.12 7.99 -0.71
CA PRO A 172 -16.44 8.82 -1.87
C PRO A 172 -15.20 9.64 -2.28
N GLN A 173 -14.94 9.73 -3.57
CA GLN A 173 -13.91 10.63 -4.07
C GLN A 173 -14.46 12.05 -4.08
N GLN A 174 -14.00 12.87 -3.14
CA GLN A 174 -14.34 14.29 -3.11
C GLN A 174 -13.20 15.12 -3.70
N LEU A 175 -13.57 16.07 -4.54
CA LEU A 175 -12.68 17.05 -5.14
C LEU A 175 -12.35 18.11 -4.07
N GLY A 176 -11.45 17.77 -3.16
CA GLY A 176 -10.94 18.68 -2.13
C GLY A 176 -11.96 19.11 -1.05
N MET A 177 -11.87 18.47 0.11
CA MET A 177 -11.68 19.18 1.38
C MET A 177 -10.59 18.47 2.17
#